data_AF-A0A2E7I0G4-F1
#
_entry.id   AF-A0A2E7I0G4-F1
#
_cell.length_a   1.000
_cell.length_b   1.000
_cell.length_c   1.000
_cell.angle_alpha   90.00
_cell.angle_beta   90.00
_cell.angle_gamma   90.00
#
_symmetry.space_group_name_H-M   'P 1'
#
loop_
_entity.id
_entity.type
_entity.pdbx_description
1 polymer ?
#
loop_
_entity_poly.entity_id
_entity_poly.type
_entity_poly.pdbx_seq_one_letter_code
_entity_poly.pdbx_strand_id
1 'polypeptide(L)'
;MSSGHDKEHSKHPSTKKYLIIAIILFVITAIEFLIILPESMQGSALAFGPLVLLSVAKFYIVIMFYMHLKFDNPLLTKIFYGGLALGTLVGIALIGLYAGLTGTPRDYAEARAVPYEGHYAEKTQDSSTYAESLIPTPAPAMDSSQTSGSTSGTGDAVEGEAVFTGSLGCVGCHTMEDLPGAVGIVGPNLTQIGTVAGTRSSLSAEDYIRESIDAPAAYVVEGYAPVMPELRSSMSDDEYEDLVAYLVSKK
;
A
#
# COMPACT_ATOMS: atom_id res chain seq x y z
N MET A 1 -48.99 -42.76 31.79
CA MET A 1 -48.78 -43.65 30.61
C MET A 1 -47.94 -42.89 29.60
N SER A 2 -46.80 -43.48 29.21
CA SER A 2 -45.96 -43.22 28.02
C SER A 2 -45.70 -41.77 27.59
N SER A 3 -44.52 -41.20 27.83
CA SER A 3 -43.31 -41.37 27.01
C SER A 3 -43.58 -41.27 25.51
N GLY A 4 -43.23 -40.11 24.95
CA GLY A 4 -43.03 -39.87 23.53
C GLY A 4 -41.82 -38.95 23.37
N HIS A 5 -40.62 -39.50 23.60
CA HIS A 5 -39.36 -38.82 23.37
C HIS A 5 -39.21 -38.44 21.90
N ASP A 6 -38.87 -37.18 21.69
CA ASP A 6 -38.37 -36.58 20.46
C ASP A 6 -37.37 -37.48 19.72
N LYS A 7 -37.63 -37.72 18.44
CA LYS A 7 -36.59 -38.08 17.45
C LYS A 7 -36.88 -37.39 16.13
N GLU A 8 -36.80 -36.07 16.14
CA GLU A 8 -36.59 -35.31 14.92
C GLU A 8 -35.14 -35.55 14.47
N HIS A 9 -34.95 -36.43 13.50
CA HIS A 9 -33.63 -36.75 12.95
C HIS A 9 -33.08 -35.55 12.17
N SER A 10 -32.29 -34.70 12.83
CA SER A 10 -31.57 -33.60 12.19
C SER A 10 -30.49 -34.12 11.25
N LYS A 11 -30.52 -33.64 10.01
CA LYS A 11 -29.78 -34.16 8.84
C LYS A 11 -28.32 -33.68 8.82
N HIS A 12 -27.62 -33.74 9.95
CA HIS A 12 -26.22 -33.28 10.03
C HIS A 12 -25.23 -34.39 9.63
N PRO A 13 -24.29 -34.12 8.72
CA PRO A 13 -23.21 -35.06 8.42
C PRO A 13 -22.32 -35.29 9.65
N SER A 14 -21.97 -36.57 9.88
CA SER A 14 -21.11 -37.00 10.98
C SER A 14 -19.75 -36.28 10.99
N THR A 15 -19.24 -35.94 12.18
CA THR A 15 -17.91 -35.34 12.42
C THR A 15 -16.78 -36.06 11.68
N LYS A 16 -16.88 -37.38 11.51
CA LYS A 16 -15.90 -38.18 10.75
C LYS A 16 -15.80 -37.76 9.28
N LYS A 17 -16.91 -37.33 8.67
CA LYS A 17 -16.93 -36.86 7.27
C LYS A 17 -16.18 -35.54 7.11
N TYR A 18 -16.37 -34.60 8.04
CA TYR A 18 -15.65 -33.33 8.03
C TYR A 18 -14.14 -33.52 8.19
N LEU A 19 -13.72 -34.40 9.11
CA LEU A 19 -12.31 -34.71 9.29
C LEU A 19 -11.66 -35.26 8.01
N ILE A 20 -12.33 -36.17 7.31
CA ILE A 20 -11.83 -36.71 6.03
C ILE A 20 -11.70 -35.59 4.99
N ILE A 21 -12.69 -34.71 4.89
CA ILE A 21 -12.66 -33.59 3.94
C ILE A 21 -11.54 -32.59 4.32
N ALA A 22 -11.30 -32.34 5.62
CA ALA A 22 -10.19 -31.51 6.08
C ALA A 22 -8.84 -32.07 5.62
N ILE A 23 -8.64 -33.39 5.76
CA ILE A 23 -7.42 -34.07 5.32
C ILE A 23 -7.26 -33.94 3.79
N ILE A 24 -8.34 -34.11 3.02
CA ILE A 24 -8.30 -33.91 1.57
C ILE A 24 -7.87 -32.48 1.23
N LEU A 25 -8.49 -31.47 1.85
CA LEU A 25 -8.13 -30.07 1.61
C LEU A 25 -6.66 -29.78 1.98
N PHE A 26 -6.19 -30.33 3.09
CA PHE A 26 -4.79 -30.22 3.52
C PHE A 26 -3.83 -30.83 2.49
N VAL A 27 -4.14 -32.03 1.99
CA VAL A 27 -3.33 -32.69 0.94
C VAL A 27 -3.30 -31.84 -0.34
N ILE A 28 -4.43 -31.28 -0.76
CA ILE A 28 -4.45 -30.39 -1.93
C ILE A 28 -3.58 -29.14 -1.68
N THR A 29 -3.60 -28.56 -0.47
CA THR A 29 -2.71 -27.44 -0.10
C THR A 29 -1.23 -27.81 -0.10
N ALA A 30 -0.88 -28.99 0.39
CA ALA A 30 0.48 -29.49 0.31
C ALA A 30 0.95 -29.65 -1.15
N ILE A 31 0.09 -30.20 -2.01
CA ILE A 31 0.38 -30.36 -3.45
C ILE A 31 0.58 -29.00 -4.13
N GLU A 32 -0.30 -28.02 -3.86
CA GLU A 32 -0.13 -26.67 -4.40
C GLU A 32 1.20 -26.04 -3.98
N PHE A 33 1.56 -26.16 -2.69
CA PHE A 33 2.83 -25.64 -2.21
C PHE A 33 4.03 -26.31 -2.87
N LEU A 34 3.98 -27.63 -3.08
CA LEU A 34 5.03 -28.37 -3.80
C LEU A 34 5.16 -27.95 -5.27
N ILE A 35 4.07 -27.53 -5.92
CA ILE A 35 4.10 -27.01 -7.29
C ILE A 35 4.72 -25.61 -7.34
N ILE A 36 4.49 -24.77 -6.32
CA ILE A 36 4.98 -23.38 -6.25
C ILE A 36 6.46 -23.29 -5.83
N LEU A 37 6.91 -24.21 -4.98
CA LEU A 37 8.24 -24.19 -4.37
C LEU A 37 9.41 -24.18 -5.38
N PRO A 38 9.44 -25.01 -6.45
CA PRO A 38 10.56 -25.01 -7.38
C PRO A 38 10.59 -23.73 -8.23
N GLU A 39 11.69 -22.98 -8.15
CA GLU A 39 11.93 -21.77 -8.95
C GLU A 39 11.79 -22.02 -10.47
N SER A 40 12.14 -23.23 -10.93
CA SER A 40 12.02 -23.63 -12.33
C SER A 40 10.59 -23.67 -12.86
N MET A 41 9.58 -23.69 -11.98
CA MET A 41 8.17 -23.74 -12.36
C MET A 41 7.43 -22.43 -12.11
N GLN A 42 8.05 -21.46 -11.43
CA GLN A 42 7.44 -20.17 -11.11
C GLN A 42 7.13 -19.39 -12.40
N GLY A 43 5.87 -18.99 -12.57
CA GLY A 43 5.39 -18.27 -13.77
C GLY A 43 5.21 -19.13 -15.02
N SER A 44 5.51 -20.44 -14.97
CA SER A 44 5.29 -21.34 -16.11
C SER A 44 3.80 -21.67 -16.28
N ALA A 45 3.34 -21.76 -17.53
CA ALA A 45 1.98 -22.22 -17.83
C ALA A 45 1.68 -23.63 -17.29
N LEU A 46 2.73 -24.46 -17.16
CA LEU A 46 2.66 -25.81 -16.60
C LEU A 46 2.37 -25.82 -15.09
N ALA A 47 2.77 -24.80 -14.34
CA ALA A 47 2.39 -24.64 -12.94
C ALA A 47 1.00 -24.00 -12.80
N PHE A 48 0.70 -22.99 -13.62
CA PHE A 48 -0.54 -22.21 -13.50
C PHE A 48 -1.81 -23.06 -13.70
N GLY A 49 -1.84 -23.91 -14.73
CA GLY A 49 -3.03 -24.72 -15.06
C GLY A 49 -3.49 -25.62 -13.90
N PRO A 50 -2.62 -26.50 -13.36
CA PRO A 50 -2.93 -27.33 -12.21
C PRO A 50 -3.32 -26.52 -10.97
N LEU A 51 -2.64 -25.41 -10.68
CA LEU A 51 -2.94 -24.57 -9.51
C LEU A 51 -4.35 -23.98 -9.56
N VAL A 52 -4.79 -23.48 -10.72
CA VAL A 52 -6.16 -22.98 -10.90
C VAL A 52 -7.18 -24.10 -10.68
N LEU A 53 -6.93 -25.29 -11.22
CA LEU A 53 -7.83 -26.43 -11.05
C LEU A 53 -7.95 -26.86 -9.58
N LEU A 54 -6.82 -26.94 -8.87
CA LEU A 54 -6.79 -27.30 -7.45
C LEU A 54 -7.49 -26.23 -6.58
N SER A 55 -7.30 -24.95 -6.90
CA SER A 55 -7.98 -23.83 -6.23
C SER A 55 -9.51 -23.88 -6.42
N VAL A 56 -9.99 -24.10 -7.65
CA VAL A 56 -11.43 -24.27 -7.93
C VAL A 56 -12.01 -25.49 -7.20
N ALA A 57 -11.28 -26.62 -7.20
CA ALA A 57 -11.70 -27.82 -6.51
C ALA A 57 -11.83 -27.60 -5.00
N LYS A 58 -10.85 -26.94 -4.38
CA LYS A 58 -10.92 -26.57 -2.95
C LYS A 58 -12.08 -25.67 -2.65
N PHE A 59 -12.23 -24.59 -3.42
CA PHE A 59 -13.32 -23.65 -3.24
C PHE A 59 -14.66 -24.39 -3.28
N TYR A 60 -14.85 -25.25 -4.28
CA TYR A 60 -16.05 -26.09 -4.41
C TYR A 60 -16.30 -27.00 -3.20
N ILE A 61 -15.26 -27.70 -2.73
CA ILE A 61 -15.35 -28.59 -1.55
C ILE A 61 -15.72 -27.79 -0.30
N VAL A 62 -15.10 -26.62 -0.10
CA VAL A 62 -15.36 -25.75 1.06
C VAL A 62 -16.80 -25.23 1.05
N ILE A 63 -17.28 -24.68 -0.08
CA ILE A 63 -18.65 -24.16 -0.14
C ILE A 63 -19.69 -25.27 0.03
N MET A 64 -19.45 -26.46 -0.53
CA MET A 64 -20.41 -27.56 -0.46
C MET A 64 -20.52 -28.17 0.93
N PHE A 65 -19.40 -28.40 1.60
CA PHE A 65 -19.39 -29.16 2.84
C PHE A 65 -19.25 -28.28 4.09
N TYR A 66 -18.35 -27.29 4.08
CA TYR A 66 -18.13 -26.43 5.26
C TYR A 66 -19.11 -25.26 5.34
N MET A 67 -19.50 -24.68 4.20
CA MET A 67 -20.56 -23.66 4.13
C MET A 67 -21.96 -24.28 3.99
N HIS A 68 -22.08 -25.60 4.17
CA HIS A 68 -23.35 -26.34 4.20
C HIS A 68 -24.25 -26.25 2.96
N LEU A 69 -23.78 -25.69 1.84
CA LEU A 69 -24.58 -25.48 0.63
C LEU A 69 -25.17 -26.78 0.05
N LYS A 70 -24.53 -27.93 0.29
CA LYS A 70 -25.02 -29.27 -0.07
C LYS A 70 -26.22 -29.73 0.78
N PHE A 71 -26.29 -29.27 2.02
CA PHE A 71 -27.28 -29.68 3.02
C PHE A 71 -28.36 -28.61 3.23
N ASP A 72 -28.11 -27.39 2.77
CA ASP A 72 -29.05 -26.27 2.82
C ASP A 72 -30.15 -26.33 1.76
N ASN A 73 -31.13 -25.45 1.93
CA ASN A 73 -32.24 -25.31 0.99
C ASN A 73 -31.74 -24.88 -0.40
N PRO A 74 -32.35 -25.42 -1.49
CA PRO A 74 -31.92 -25.11 -2.86
C PRO A 74 -32.07 -23.63 -3.22
N LEU A 75 -32.88 -22.87 -2.49
CA LEU A 75 -32.97 -21.42 -2.65
C LEU A 75 -31.67 -20.72 -2.21
N LEU A 76 -31.08 -21.11 -1.08
CA LEU A 76 -29.81 -20.54 -0.60
C LEU A 76 -28.67 -20.89 -1.54
N THR A 77 -28.64 -22.13 -2.05
CA THR A 77 -27.70 -22.56 -3.09
C THR A 77 -27.81 -21.68 -4.35
N LYS A 78 -29.03 -21.42 -4.83
CA LYS A 78 -29.26 -20.56 -6.02
C LYS A 78 -28.84 -19.12 -5.79
N ILE A 79 -29.17 -18.54 -4.62
CA ILE A 79 -28.78 -17.17 -4.27
C ILE A 79 -27.24 -17.06 -4.20
N PHE A 80 -26.59 -18.02 -3.54
CA PHE A 80 -25.13 -18.06 -3.45
C PHE A 80 -24.46 -18.10 -4.83
N TYR A 81 -24.90 -19.00 -5.72
CA TYR A 81 -24.37 -19.07 -7.08
C TYR A 81 -24.70 -17.84 -7.91
N GLY A 82 -25.86 -17.22 -7.71
CA GLY A 82 -26.21 -15.94 -8.31
C GLY A 82 -25.24 -14.82 -7.88
N GLY A 83 -24.94 -14.73 -6.59
CA GLY A 83 -23.95 -13.80 -6.05
C GLY A 83 -22.54 -14.07 -6.56
N LEU A 84 -22.11 -15.34 -6.61
CA LEU A 84 -20.83 -15.74 -7.17
C LEU A 84 -20.70 -15.32 -8.65
N ALA A 85 -21.75 -15.56 -9.45
CA ALA A 85 -21.78 -15.18 -10.85
C ALA A 85 -21.75 -13.66 -11.04
N LEU A 86 -22.56 -12.92 -10.27
CA LEU A 86 -22.58 -11.46 -10.31
C LEU A 86 -21.23 -10.86 -9.90
N GLY A 87 -20.64 -11.33 -8.80
CA GLY A 87 -19.34 -10.88 -8.32
C GLY A 87 -18.21 -11.17 -9.31
N THR A 88 -18.23 -12.37 -9.92
CA THR A 88 -17.27 -12.73 -10.98
C THR A 88 -17.44 -11.85 -12.21
N LEU A 89 -18.68 -11.57 -12.63
CA LEU A 89 -18.98 -10.68 -13.75
C LEU A 89 -18.48 -9.26 -13.47
N VAL A 90 -18.77 -8.70 -12.30
CA VAL A 90 -18.30 -7.37 -11.91
C VAL A 90 -16.77 -7.33 -11.86
N GLY A 91 -16.13 -8.36 -11.30
CA GLY A 91 -14.67 -8.47 -11.28
C GLY A 91 -14.06 -8.47 -12.68
N ILE A 92 -14.61 -9.27 -13.60
CA ILE A 92 -14.18 -9.29 -15.01
C ILE A 92 -14.42 -7.92 -15.68
N ALA A 93 -15.57 -7.31 -15.43
CA ALA A 93 -15.90 -6.00 -15.99
C ALA A 93 -14.95 -4.91 -15.49
N LEU A 94 -14.58 -4.92 -14.21
CA LEU A 94 -13.59 -4.01 -13.65
C LEU A 94 -12.21 -4.27 -14.23
N ILE A 95 -11.75 -5.52 -14.28
CA ILE A 95 -10.46 -5.86 -14.90
C ILE A 95 -10.42 -5.38 -16.36
N GLY A 96 -11.49 -5.61 -17.12
CA GLY A 96 -11.61 -5.14 -18.50
C GLY A 96 -11.65 -3.61 -18.61
N LEU A 97 -12.38 -2.94 -17.72
CA LEU A 97 -12.46 -1.48 -17.66
C LEU A 97 -11.09 -0.88 -17.35
N TYR A 98 -10.39 -1.36 -16.32
CA TYR A 98 -9.06 -0.87 -15.97
C TYR A 98 -8.06 -1.20 -17.07
N ALA A 99 -8.06 -2.42 -17.62
CA ALA A 99 -7.21 -2.77 -18.76
C ALA A 99 -7.48 -1.89 -20.00
N GLY A 100 -8.71 -1.40 -20.18
CA GLY A 100 -9.08 -0.51 -21.29
C GLY A 100 -8.85 0.98 -21.02
N LEU A 101 -8.89 1.43 -19.76
CA LEU A 101 -8.75 2.83 -19.35
C LEU A 101 -7.33 3.23 -18.95
N THR A 102 -6.50 2.28 -18.49
CA THR A 102 -5.10 2.57 -18.16
C THR A 102 -4.26 2.49 -19.43
N GLY A 103 -3.73 3.63 -19.89
CA GLY A 103 -2.57 3.62 -20.80
C GLY A 103 -1.45 2.82 -20.14
N THR A 104 -0.75 1.98 -20.88
CA THR A 104 0.23 0.99 -20.40
C THR A 104 1.23 1.61 -19.43
N PRO A 105 1.01 1.56 -18.10
CA PRO A 105 1.85 2.30 -17.16
C PRO A 105 3.29 1.80 -17.24
N ARG A 106 3.46 0.53 -17.62
CA ARG A 106 4.74 -0.09 -17.93
C ARG A 106 5.42 0.54 -19.13
N ASP A 107 4.75 0.73 -20.26
CA ASP A 107 5.37 1.35 -21.44
C ASP A 107 5.67 2.85 -21.17
N TYR A 108 4.79 3.55 -20.46
CA TYR A 108 5.04 4.93 -20.03
C TYR A 108 6.23 5.03 -19.08
N ALA A 109 6.36 4.07 -18.15
CA ALA A 109 7.46 3.95 -17.21
C ALA A 109 8.76 3.51 -17.90
N GLU A 110 8.73 2.56 -18.84
CA GLU A 110 9.90 2.12 -19.62
C GLU A 110 10.39 3.22 -20.57
N ALA A 111 9.48 3.92 -21.25
CA ALA A 111 9.85 5.04 -22.13
C ALA A 111 10.42 6.25 -21.38
N ARG A 112 10.20 6.33 -20.05
CA ARG A 112 10.71 7.39 -19.17
C ARG A 112 11.63 6.84 -18.08
N ALA A 113 11.97 5.55 -18.16
CA ALA A 113 12.85 4.93 -17.19
C ALA A 113 14.23 5.51 -17.45
N VAL A 114 14.73 6.27 -16.49
CA VAL A 114 16.17 6.56 -16.44
C VAL A 114 16.89 5.23 -16.21
N PRO A 115 17.84 4.84 -17.07
CA PRO A 115 18.65 3.67 -16.83
C PRO A 115 19.26 3.79 -15.43
N TYR A 116 19.06 2.78 -14.59
CA TYR A 116 19.80 2.69 -13.35
C TYR A 116 21.25 2.38 -13.70
N GLU A 117 22.06 3.42 -13.89
CA GLU A 117 23.50 3.28 -13.87
C GLU A 117 23.87 3.00 -12.42
N GLY A 118 24.25 1.76 -12.13
CA GLY A 118 24.68 1.35 -10.81
C GLY A 118 25.86 2.22 -10.38
N HIS A 119 25.62 3.20 -9.52
CA HIS A 119 26.68 3.94 -8.83
C HIS A 119 27.30 3.07 -7.74
N TYR A 120 27.99 2.01 -8.16
CA TYR A 120 29.06 1.35 -7.41
C TYR A 120 30.32 1.27 -8.30
N ALA A 121 30.68 2.35 -8.97
CA ALA A 121 32.01 2.49 -9.54
C ALA A 121 32.41 3.96 -9.63
N GLU A 122 33.51 4.27 -8.92
CA GLU A 122 34.44 5.37 -9.12
C GLU A 122 33.91 6.82 -8.99
N LYS A 123 34.17 7.37 -7.81
CA LYS A 123 34.27 8.81 -7.55
C LYS A 123 35.43 9.40 -8.36
N THR A 124 35.16 10.04 -9.50
CA THR A 124 36.05 11.06 -10.04
C THR A 124 35.28 12.26 -10.55
N GLN A 125 35.71 13.41 -10.03
CA GLN A 125 35.20 14.76 -10.20
C GLN A 125 35.14 15.17 -11.68
N ASP A 126 34.02 15.77 -12.09
CA ASP A 126 33.95 17.12 -12.67
C ASP A 126 32.52 17.34 -13.20
N SER A 127 31.70 18.13 -12.49
CA SER A 127 30.36 18.51 -12.96
C SER A 127 30.05 19.92 -12.50
N SER A 128 30.87 20.87 -12.94
CA SER A 128 30.61 22.31 -12.78
C SER A 128 29.94 22.94 -14.02
N THR A 129 29.45 22.13 -14.97
CA THR A 129 28.98 22.62 -16.27
C THR A 129 27.51 22.35 -16.59
N TYR A 130 26.75 21.71 -15.68
CA TYR A 130 25.32 21.45 -15.90
C TYR A 130 24.37 22.42 -15.16
N ALA A 131 24.89 23.34 -14.33
CA ALA A 131 24.07 24.23 -13.51
C ALA A 131 23.58 25.51 -14.23
N GLU A 132 24.02 25.81 -15.45
CA GLU A 132 23.78 27.13 -16.06
C GLU A 132 22.51 27.21 -16.96
N SER A 133 21.82 26.09 -17.25
CA SER A 133 20.83 26.09 -18.35
C SER A 133 19.35 25.91 -17.98
N LEU A 134 18.95 25.89 -16.70
CA LEU A 134 17.55 25.62 -16.32
C LEU A 134 16.99 26.59 -15.27
N ILE A 135 17.18 27.89 -15.45
CA ILE A 135 16.45 28.92 -14.67
C ILE A 135 15.22 29.37 -15.48
N PRO A 136 13.98 28.99 -15.14
CA PRO A 136 12.81 29.70 -15.58
C PRO A 136 12.60 30.95 -14.71
N THR A 137 12.28 32.05 -15.36
CA THR A 137 11.94 33.36 -14.81
C THR A 137 10.85 33.27 -13.71
N PRO A 138 10.98 33.98 -12.57
CA PRO A 138 9.94 34.02 -11.55
C PRO A 138 8.72 34.84 -12.01
N ALA A 139 7.52 34.30 -11.79
CA ALA A 139 6.24 35.00 -11.93
C ALA A 139 5.99 35.93 -10.72
N PRO A 140 5.22 37.04 -10.87
CA PRO A 140 5.15 38.10 -9.88
C PRO A 140 4.29 37.73 -8.66
N ALA A 141 4.73 38.19 -7.49
CA ALA A 141 4.03 38.07 -6.22
C ALA A 141 2.71 38.85 -6.21
N MET A 142 1.67 38.23 -5.65
CA MET A 142 0.45 38.90 -5.21
C MET A 142 0.39 38.87 -3.68
N ASP A 143 0.27 40.08 -3.14
CA ASP A 143 -0.01 40.43 -1.75
C ASP A 143 -1.37 39.86 -1.30
N SER A 144 -1.40 39.30 -0.10
CA SER A 144 -2.60 39.19 0.70
C SER A 144 -2.22 39.20 2.18
N SER A 145 -2.11 40.40 2.72
CA SER A 145 -2.29 40.67 4.14
C SER A 145 -3.59 40.03 4.66
N GLN A 146 -3.47 39.06 5.56
CA GLN A 146 -4.44 38.84 6.63
C GLN A 146 -3.70 38.58 7.94
N THR A 147 -3.72 39.61 8.77
CA THR A 147 -3.37 39.56 10.19
C THR A 147 -4.45 38.78 10.94
N SER A 148 -4.09 37.66 11.54
CA SER A 148 -4.72 37.16 12.76
C SER A 148 -3.60 36.76 13.72
N GLY A 149 -3.72 37.24 14.95
CA GLY A 149 -2.65 37.33 15.92
C GLY A 149 -2.12 35.99 16.42
N SER A 150 -0.81 35.96 16.58
CA SER A 150 0.05 35.06 17.34
C SER A 150 -0.63 34.16 18.38
N THR A 151 -0.33 32.87 18.26
CA THR A 151 0.68 32.30 19.18
C THR A 151 1.72 31.60 18.31
N SER A 152 2.97 32.04 18.34
CA SER A 152 4.09 31.15 18.07
C SER A 152 4.04 30.09 19.17
N GLY A 153 3.42 28.96 18.89
CA GLY A 153 3.44 27.79 19.75
C GLY A 153 4.35 26.79 19.08
N THR A 154 5.56 26.65 19.59
CA THR A 154 6.44 25.54 19.23
C THR A 154 5.62 24.25 19.34
N GLY A 155 5.33 23.57 18.23
CA GLY A 155 4.53 22.35 18.25
C GLY A 155 5.10 21.31 19.21
N ASP A 156 4.26 20.39 19.68
CA ASP A 156 4.69 19.30 20.54
C ASP A 156 5.22 18.15 19.69
N ALA A 157 6.54 17.93 19.76
CA ALA A 157 7.20 16.85 19.05
C ALA A 157 6.66 15.46 19.47
N VAL A 158 6.12 15.30 20.67
CA VAL A 158 5.53 14.04 21.13
C VAL A 158 4.21 13.78 20.40
N GLU A 159 3.36 14.78 20.28
CA GLU A 159 2.09 14.67 19.54
C GLU A 159 2.34 14.58 18.02
N GLY A 160 3.41 15.20 17.52
CA GLY A 160 3.81 15.12 16.11
C GLY A 160 4.19 13.72 15.64
N GLU A 161 4.67 12.85 16.54
CA GLU A 161 4.89 11.43 16.23
C GLU A 161 3.55 10.71 15.92
N ALA A 162 2.48 11.06 16.62
CA ALA A 162 1.14 10.51 16.37
C ALA A 162 0.59 10.96 15.00
N VAL A 163 0.87 12.20 14.58
CA VAL A 163 0.53 12.70 13.25
C VAL A 163 1.30 11.93 12.17
N PHE A 164 2.61 11.74 12.38
CA PHE A 164 3.47 11.00 11.44
C PHE A 164 3.06 9.54 11.26
N THR A 165 2.68 8.86 12.35
CA THR A 165 2.24 7.46 12.36
C THR A 165 0.75 7.27 12.04
N GLY A 166 0.01 8.37 12.00
CA GLY A 166 -1.44 8.39 11.88
C GLY A 166 -1.97 8.11 10.48
N SER A 167 -3.23 8.48 10.27
CA SER A 167 -4.00 8.18 9.05
C SER A 167 -3.51 8.90 7.79
N LEU A 168 -2.63 9.90 7.93
CA LEU A 168 -2.01 10.59 6.80
C LEU A 168 -0.95 9.74 6.08
N GLY A 169 -0.49 8.66 6.72
CA GLY A 169 0.26 7.60 6.04
C GLY A 169 1.74 7.90 5.75
N CYS A 170 2.36 8.86 6.47
CA CYS A 170 3.75 9.26 6.25
C CYS A 170 4.72 8.05 6.33
N VAL A 171 4.48 7.15 7.31
CA VAL A 171 5.23 5.89 7.51
C VAL A 171 5.20 4.92 6.33
N GLY A 172 4.17 5.00 5.48
CA GLY A 172 4.03 4.14 4.31
C GLY A 172 5.03 4.49 3.20
N CYS A 173 5.42 5.76 3.13
CA CYS A 173 6.33 6.26 2.11
C CYS A 173 7.74 6.54 2.65
N HIS A 174 7.87 6.97 3.90
CA HIS A 174 9.14 7.37 4.50
C HIS A 174 9.62 6.39 5.56
N THR A 175 10.94 6.15 5.58
CA THR A 175 11.59 5.34 6.61
C THR A 175 12.04 6.22 7.77
N MET A 176 11.86 5.73 8.99
CA MET A 176 12.50 6.24 10.21
C MET A 176 13.01 5.06 11.04
N GLU A 177 14.34 4.93 11.17
CA GLU A 177 14.98 3.76 11.79
C GLU A 177 14.69 3.65 13.29
N ASP A 178 14.42 4.77 13.95
CA ASP A 178 14.07 4.87 15.37
C ASP A 178 12.58 4.60 15.65
N LEU A 179 11.76 4.40 14.60
CA LEU A 179 10.31 4.25 14.71
C LEU A 179 9.82 2.92 14.12
N PRO A 180 9.41 1.94 14.96
CA PRO A 180 8.89 0.67 14.48
C PRO A 180 7.69 0.84 13.53
N GLY A 181 7.80 0.27 12.33
CA GLY A 181 6.75 0.33 11.30
C GLY A 181 6.92 1.45 10.27
N ALA A 182 7.83 2.40 10.49
CA ALA A 182 8.21 3.40 9.49
C ALA A 182 9.28 2.82 8.54
N VAL A 183 8.86 1.98 7.59
CA VAL A 183 9.74 1.26 6.66
C VAL A 183 9.52 1.65 5.19
N GLY A 184 8.86 2.78 4.95
CA GLY A 184 8.56 3.24 3.59
C GLY A 184 9.82 3.65 2.83
N ILE A 185 9.97 3.16 1.59
CA ILE A 185 11.12 3.45 0.72
C ILE A 185 10.77 4.31 -0.50
N VAL A 186 9.49 4.72 -0.61
CA VAL A 186 8.99 5.51 -1.73
C VAL A 186 9.50 6.95 -1.67
N GLY A 187 9.63 7.49 -0.44
CA GLY A 187 10.22 8.80 -0.15
C GLY A 187 11.57 8.66 0.57
N PRO A 188 12.30 9.78 0.74
CA PRO A 188 13.58 9.80 1.44
C PRO A 188 13.47 9.33 2.89
N ASN A 189 14.55 8.72 3.39
CA ASN A 189 14.71 8.41 4.81
C ASN A 189 14.71 9.72 5.62
N LEU A 190 13.89 9.76 6.69
CA LEU A 190 13.66 10.94 7.53
C LEU A 190 14.27 10.82 8.94
N THR A 191 15.00 9.75 9.23
CA THR A 191 15.58 9.46 10.56
C THR A 191 16.39 10.64 11.13
N GLN A 192 17.05 11.42 10.27
CA GLN A 192 17.86 12.58 10.64
C GLN A 192 17.44 13.85 9.86
N ILE A 193 16.16 13.97 9.51
CA ILE A 193 15.71 15.06 8.63
C ILE A 193 15.99 16.44 9.20
N GLY A 194 15.91 16.63 10.52
CA GLY A 194 16.26 17.89 11.19
C GLY A 194 17.74 18.30 11.03
N THR A 195 18.64 17.34 10.77
CA THR A 195 20.05 17.61 10.42
C THR A 195 20.25 17.73 8.91
N VAL A 196 19.66 16.80 8.13
CA VAL A 196 19.88 16.68 6.69
C VAL A 196 19.18 17.80 5.89
N ALA A 197 18.03 18.30 6.35
CA ALA A 197 17.25 19.33 5.66
C ALA A 197 18.09 20.58 5.31
N GLY A 198 18.90 21.07 6.25
CA GLY A 198 19.77 22.24 6.04
C GLY A 198 20.94 21.99 5.06
N THR A 199 21.17 20.74 4.65
CA THR A 199 22.18 20.40 3.62
C THR A 199 21.56 20.27 2.22
N ARG A 200 20.23 20.17 2.13
CA ARG A 200 19.50 19.93 0.88
C ARG A 200 19.09 21.22 0.17
N SER A 201 18.86 22.29 0.91
CA SER A 201 18.50 23.60 0.36
C SER A 201 19.20 24.74 1.11
N SER A 202 19.00 25.97 0.65
CA SER A 202 19.44 27.18 1.35
C SER A 202 18.50 27.60 2.50
N LEU A 203 17.43 26.84 2.73
CA LEU A 203 16.46 27.12 3.80
C LEU A 203 16.97 26.62 5.15
N SER A 204 16.38 27.12 6.24
CA SER A 204 16.55 26.48 7.53
C SER A 204 15.94 25.07 7.51
N ALA A 205 16.34 24.19 8.43
CA ALA A 205 15.78 22.85 8.50
C ALA A 205 14.25 22.86 8.68
N GLU A 206 13.75 23.78 9.51
CA GLU A 206 12.31 23.97 9.73
C GLU A 206 11.61 24.46 8.45
N ASP A 207 12.14 25.50 7.81
CA ASP A 207 11.54 26.05 6.59
C ASP A 207 11.53 25.04 5.44
N TYR A 208 12.58 24.23 5.31
CA TYR A 208 12.63 23.13 4.34
C TYR A 208 11.55 22.08 4.61
N ILE A 209 11.35 21.70 5.89
CA ILE A 209 10.34 20.72 6.27
C ILE A 209 8.94 21.27 5.98
N ARG A 210 8.69 22.54 6.31
CA ARG A 210 7.42 23.23 6.02
C ARG A 210 7.15 23.27 4.52
N GLU A 211 8.11 23.70 3.72
CA GLU A 211 8.00 23.72 2.25
C GLU A 211 7.73 22.31 1.69
N SER A 212 8.40 21.28 2.22
CA SER A 212 8.21 19.90 1.80
C SER A 212 6.80 19.36 2.08
N ILE A 213 6.10 19.90 3.09
CA ILE A 213 4.72 19.50 3.45
C ILE A 213 3.68 20.35 2.71
N ASP A 214 3.92 21.66 2.61
CA ASP A 214 2.99 22.62 2.01
C ASP A 214 3.03 22.60 0.48
N ALA A 215 4.22 22.36 -0.09
CA ALA A 215 4.48 22.34 -1.52
C ALA A 215 5.49 21.22 -1.87
N PRO A 216 5.09 19.93 -1.76
CA PRO A 216 6.00 18.79 -1.91
C PRO A 216 6.71 18.68 -3.27
N ALA A 217 6.21 19.37 -4.30
CA ALA A 217 6.83 19.43 -5.63
C ALA A 217 7.80 20.60 -5.81
N ALA A 218 7.91 21.53 -4.85
CA ALA A 218 8.81 22.68 -4.91
C ALA A 218 10.29 22.25 -4.83
N TYR A 219 10.57 21.26 -4.01
CA TYR A 219 11.88 20.64 -3.89
C TYR A 219 11.73 19.11 -3.84
N VAL A 220 12.35 18.43 -4.80
CA VAL A 220 12.37 16.96 -4.86
C VAL A 220 13.80 16.48 -4.65
N VAL A 221 14.02 15.68 -3.61
CA VAL A 221 15.33 15.10 -3.29
C VAL A 221 15.82 14.27 -4.48
N GLU A 222 17.10 14.42 -4.82
CA GLU A 222 17.75 13.65 -5.90
C GLU A 222 17.53 12.14 -5.71
N GLY A 223 17.16 11.44 -6.80
CA GLY A 223 16.86 10.01 -6.79
C GLY A 223 15.42 9.65 -6.42
N TYR A 224 14.56 10.61 -6.07
CA TYR A 224 13.14 10.39 -5.76
C TYR A 224 12.19 10.97 -6.81
N ALA A 225 11.04 10.33 -7.00
CA ALA A 225 9.97 10.83 -7.85
C ALA A 225 9.06 11.83 -7.09
N PRO A 226 8.44 12.81 -7.76
CA PRO A 226 7.52 13.78 -7.15
C PRO A 226 6.15 13.16 -6.86
N VAL A 227 6.10 12.20 -5.93
CA VAL A 227 4.89 11.43 -5.58
C VAL A 227 4.33 11.75 -4.20
N MET A 228 4.98 12.63 -3.44
CA MET A 228 4.46 13.07 -2.14
C MET A 228 3.19 13.91 -2.35
N PRO A 229 2.04 13.51 -1.78
CA PRO A 229 0.78 14.22 -1.97
C PRO A 229 0.72 15.52 -1.17
N GLU A 230 -0.17 16.43 -1.57
CA GLU A 230 -0.45 17.68 -0.84
C GLU A 230 -1.27 17.39 0.42
N LEU A 231 -0.58 17.09 1.53
CA LEU A 231 -1.21 16.68 2.79
C LEU A 231 -1.59 17.84 3.70
N ARG A 232 -1.07 19.05 3.46
CA ARG A 232 -1.30 20.20 4.36
C ARG A 232 -2.79 20.50 4.58
N SER A 233 -3.60 20.34 3.54
CA SER A 233 -5.05 20.58 3.60
C SER A 233 -5.84 19.48 4.33
N SER A 234 -5.22 18.34 4.61
CA SER A 234 -5.83 17.20 5.31
C SER A 234 -5.51 17.12 6.81
N MET A 235 -4.82 18.12 7.36
CA MET A 235 -4.50 18.21 8.79
C MET A 235 -4.84 19.60 9.34
N SER A 236 -5.16 19.66 10.63
CA SER A 236 -5.35 20.92 11.35
C SER A 236 -4.03 21.68 11.49
N ASP A 237 -4.12 22.96 11.85
CA ASP A 237 -2.94 23.80 12.07
C ASP A 237 -2.11 23.27 13.25
N ASP A 238 -2.76 22.80 14.33
CA ASP A 238 -2.07 22.21 15.48
C ASP A 238 -1.32 20.91 15.09
N GLU A 239 -1.97 19.99 14.37
CA GLU A 239 -1.33 18.76 13.87
C GLU A 239 -0.14 19.05 12.95
N TYR A 240 -0.25 20.11 12.15
CA TYR A 240 0.84 20.55 11.28
C TYR A 240 2.03 21.08 12.07
N GLU A 241 1.80 21.97 13.05
CA GLU A 241 2.87 22.49 13.90
C GLU A 241 3.55 21.40 14.73
N ASP A 242 2.77 20.45 15.27
CA ASP A 242 3.28 19.30 16.00
C ASP A 242 4.14 18.39 15.09
N LEU A 243 3.67 18.09 13.88
CA LEU A 243 4.43 17.31 12.90
C LEU A 243 5.75 17.97 12.51
N VAL A 244 5.74 19.29 12.28
CA VAL A 244 6.96 20.05 11.97
C VAL A 244 7.93 19.99 13.16
N ALA A 245 7.45 20.21 14.39
CA ALA A 245 8.27 20.13 15.59
C ALA A 245 8.91 18.74 15.78
N TYR A 246 8.14 17.68 15.53
CA TYR A 246 8.62 16.31 15.56
C TYR A 246 9.74 16.07 14.54
N LEU A 247 9.54 16.45 13.27
CA LEU A 247 10.54 16.25 12.22
C LEU A 247 11.80 17.09 12.43
N VAL A 248 11.68 18.33 12.91
CA VAL A 248 12.82 19.19 13.26
C VAL A 248 13.64 18.59 14.41
N SER A 249 13.01 17.84 15.32
CA SER A 249 13.70 17.18 16.44
C SER A 249 14.56 15.98 16.03
N LYS A 250 14.35 15.40 14.84
CA LYS A 250 15.06 14.23 14.32
C LYS A 250 16.45 14.59 13.80
N LYS A 251 17.47 14.47 14.66
CA LYS A 251 18.85 14.88 14.37
C LYS A 251 19.83 13.74 14.22
#